data_AF-A0A3D2C1J5-F1
#
_entry.id   AF-A0A3D2C1J5-F1
#
_cell.length_a   1.000
_cell.length_b   1.000
_cell.length_c   1.000
_cell.angle_alpha   90.00
_cell.angle_beta   90.00
_cell.angle_gamma   90.00
#
_symmetry.space_group_name_H-M   'P 1'
#
loop_
_entity.id
_entity.type
_entity.pdbx_description
1 polymer ?
#
loop_
_entity_poly.entity_id
_entity_poly.type
_entity_poly.pdbx_seq_one_letter_code
_entity_poly.pdbx_strand_id
1 'polypeptide(L)'
;MLVNINRKPYRIAVDHEASKTLLVVSHERSGTHFLMNSIAMNSPYTVDPFLNFDHETLAHEVNFFSALSVGNFFEGLSQMKVPGGPLFLKSIIKSHHSHDFLEPVLGRSDIRVLYVHRDPVDTMVSLWRFLHRWDWHEGPQTNTPLELARRVPEGRLVRYQFRSAPTFFDRWAQHVSGWRQVAAQHENVMCVSYADLCAAYTEQICAVLAFIGQPAPAVVRPPPRES
;
A
#
# COMPACT_ATOMS: atom_id res chain seq x y z
N MET A 1 9.51 -26.08 29.50
CA MET A 1 10.59 -25.48 28.69
C MET A 1 9.94 -24.52 27.71
N LEU A 2 10.24 -23.22 27.81
CA LEU A 2 9.77 -22.23 26.84
C LEU A 2 10.79 -22.18 25.70
N VAL A 3 10.34 -22.39 24.47
CA VAL A 3 11.18 -22.29 23.28
C VAL A 3 10.75 -21.04 22.53
N ASN A 4 11.68 -20.10 22.35
CA ASN A 4 11.46 -18.97 21.46
C ASN A 4 11.63 -19.45 20.02
N ILE A 5 10.54 -19.41 19.26
CA ILE A 5 10.60 -19.57 17.80
C ILE A 5 11.19 -18.26 17.26
N ASN A 6 12.38 -18.34 16.64
CA ASN A 6 13.06 -17.17 16.08
C ASN A 6 12.16 -16.43 15.09
N ARG A 7 11.83 -15.17 15.40
CA ARG A 7 11.16 -14.27 14.47
C ARG A 7 12.20 -13.69 13.52
N LYS A 8 11.91 -13.70 12.23
CA LYS A 8 12.78 -13.07 11.23
C LYS A 8 12.73 -11.54 11.45
N PRO A 9 13.88 -10.86 11.59
CA PRO A 9 13.88 -9.41 11.83
C PRO A 9 13.35 -8.65 10.61
N TYR A 10 12.65 -7.54 10.87
CA TYR A 10 12.28 -6.58 9.84
C TYR A 10 13.51 -5.80 9.40
N ARG A 11 13.72 -5.72 8.09
CA ARG A 11 14.68 -4.77 7.52
C ARG A 11 13.91 -3.50 7.19
N ILE A 12 14.30 -2.40 7.81
CA ILE A 12 13.81 -1.06 7.49
C ILE A 12 15.00 -0.14 7.24
N ALA A 13 14.82 0.84 6.38
CA ALA A 13 15.75 1.92 6.16
C ALA A 13 15.26 3.15 6.93
N VAL A 14 16.19 3.81 7.59
CA VAL A 14 15.95 4.98 8.45
C VAL A 14 17.06 5.99 8.22
N ASP A 15 16.77 7.26 8.50
CA ASP A 15 17.75 8.35 8.42
C ASP A 15 17.41 9.45 9.45
N HIS A 16 18.34 10.37 9.69
CA HIS A 16 18.15 11.55 10.54
C HIS A 16 17.46 12.71 9.81
N GLU A 17 17.38 12.67 8.48
CA GLU A 17 16.63 13.66 7.71
C GLU A 17 15.13 13.51 7.93
N ALA A 18 14.51 14.56 8.45
CA ALA A 18 13.08 14.62 8.71
C ALA A 18 12.29 14.31 7.43
N SER A 19 11.61 13.18 7.45
CA SER A 19 10.65 12.79 6.42
C SER A 19 9.42 12.20 7.06
N LYS A 20 8.27 12.41 6.40
CA LYS A 20 7.00 11.85 6.85
C LYS A 20 7.02 10.34 6.60
N THR A 21 6.34 9.58 7.43
CA THR A 21 6.13 8.16 7.11
C THR A 21 5.28 8.06 5.84
N LEU A 22 5.76 7.32 4.85
CA LEU A 22 5.09 7.18 3.57
C LEU A 22 4.42 5.82 3.42
N LEU A 23 3.10 5.83 3.29
CA LEU A 23 2.26 4.66 3.08
C LEU A 23 1.71 4.65 1.65
N VAL A 24 2.01 3.61 0.89
CA VAL A 24 1.41 3.36 -0.43
C VAL A 24 0.37 2.26 -0.30
N VAL A 25 -0.88 2.62 -0.58
CA VAL A 25 -2.04 1.73 -0.53
C VAL A 25 -2.61 1.53 -1.92
N SER A 26 -3.19 0.36 -2.17
CA SER A 26 -3.88 0.08 -3.42
C SER A 26 -4.80 -1.13 -3.27
N HIS A 27 -5.87 -1.20 -4.04
CA HIS A 27 -6.44 -2.53 -4.31
C HIS A 27 -5.38 -3.37 -5.05
N GLU A 28 -5.36 -4.68 -4.84
CA GLU A 28 -4.40 -5.56 -5.50
C GLU A 28 -4.40 -5.33 -7.00
N ARG A 29 -3.21 -5.37 -7.59
CA ARG A 29 -2.98 -5.24 -9.05
C ARG A 29 -3.27 -3.87 -9.66
N SER A 30 -3.34 -2.82 -8.84
CA SER A 30 -3.57 -1.44 -9.30
C SER A 30 -2.28 -0.63 -9.59
N GLY A 31 -1.10 -1.27 -9.58
CA GLY A 31 0.17 -0.60 -9.88
C GLY A 31 1.00 -0.16 -8.66
N THR A 32 0.78 -0.78 -7.49
CA THR A 32 1.50 -0.51 -6.23
C THR A 32 3.01 -0.36 -6.42
N HIS A 33 3.65 -1.37 -7.02
CA HIS A 33 5.11 -1.36 -7.20
C HIS A 33 5.57 -0.34 -8.23
N PHE A 34 4.75 -0.01 -9.24
CA PHE A 34 5.12 1.02 -10.21
C PHE A 34 5.18 2.39 -9.53
N LEU A 35 4.19 2.71 -8.69
CA LEU A 35 4.20 3.94 -7.89
C LEU A 35 5.35 3.94 -6.86
N MET A 36 5.52 2.85 -6.08
CA MET A 36 6.60 2.77 -5.09
C MET A 36 7.98 2.95 -5.72
N ASN A 37 8.27 2.26 -6.83
CA ASN A 37 9.56 2.39 -7.52
C ASN A 37 9.73 3.79 -8.10
N SER A 38 8.66 4.40 -8.62
CA SER A 38 8.70 5.78 -9.10
C SER A 38 9.05 6.76 -7.99
N ILE A 39 8.50 6.58 -6.79
CA ILE A 39 8.85 7.41 -5.64
C ILE A 39 10.31 7.19 -5.25
N ALA A 40 10.76 5.94 -5.13
CA ALA A 40 12.11 5.63 -4.69
C ALA A 40 13.21 6.08 -5.67
N MET A 41 12.93 6.14 -6.96
CA MET A 41 13.87 6.68 -7.94
C MET A 41 13.97 8.21 -7.94
N ASN A 42 12.97 8.89 -7.37
CA ASN A 42 12.84 10.34 -7.47
C ASN A 42 12.77 11.04 -6.10
N SER A 43 13.04 10.31 -5.02
CA SER A 43 13.03 10.84 -3.66
C SER A 43 13.95 10.00 -2.77
N PRO A 44 14.26 10.45 -1.55
CA PRO A 44 15.10 9.66 -0.65
C PRO A 44 14.40 8.43 -0.01
N TYR A 45 13.11 8.17 -0.30
CA TYR A 45 12.44 6.95 0.16
C TYR A 45 12.95 5.71 -0.58
N THR A 46 12.83 4.52 0.02
CA THR A 46 13.31 3.27 -0.59
C THR A 46 12.25 2.18 -0.64
N VAL A 47 12.37 1.32 -1.66
CA VAL A 47 11.63 0.07 -1.83
C VAL A 47 12.45 -1.17 -1.50
N ASP A 48 13.75 -1.02 -1.24
CA ASP A 48 14.62 -2.11 -0.76
C ASP A 48 15.44 -1.61 0.44
N PRO A 49 15.00 -1.92 1.68
CA PRO A 49 13.79 -2.65 2.02
C PRO A 49 12.53 -1.77 1.99
N PHE A 50 11.38 -2.34 1.64
CA PHE A 50 10.06 -1.77 1.93
C PHE A 50 9.41 -2.52 3.12
N LEU A 51 8.51 -1.86 3.85
CA LEU A 51 7.77 -2.48 4.94
C LEU A 51 6.40 -2.99 4.45
N ASN A 52 6.22 -4.31 4.41
CA ASN A 52 4.99 -4.91 3.91
C ASN A 52 3.92 -5.05 5.01
N PHE A 53 2.99 -4.09 5.09
CA PHE A 53 1.89 -4.06 6.06
C PHE A 53 0.80 -5.10 5.79
N ASP A 54 0.94 -5.89 4.72
CA ASP A 54 -0.01 -6.96 4.36
C ASP A 54 0.36 -8.34 4.91
N HIS A 55 1.65 -8.55 5.20
CA HIS A 55 2.19 -9.90 5.33
C HIS A 55 2.03 -10.44 6.75
N GLU A 56 1.91 -11.77 6.83
CA GLU A 56 1.74 -12.54 8.07
C GLU A 56 2.72 -12.18 9.17
N THR A 57 3.95 -11.77 8.83
CA THR A 57 4.95 -11.36 9.81
C THR A 57 4.43 -10.21 10.67
N LEU A 58 3.85 -9.16 10.07
CA LEU A 58 3.25 -8.06 10.82
C LEU A 58 1.86 -8.40 11.36
N ALA A 59 1.12 -9.31 10.72
CA ALA A 59 -0.17 -9.78 11.23
C ALA A 59 -0.07 -10.46 12.60
N HIS A 60 1.10 -10.98 12.97
CA HIS A 60 1.35 -11.50 14.32
C HIS A 60 1.56 -10.41 15.38
N GLU A 61 1.91 -9.18 14.97
CA GLU A 61 2.23 -8.07 15.86
C GLU A 61 1.10 -7.02 15.90
N VAL A 62 0.30 -6.93 14.84
CA VAL A 62 -0.75 -5.92 14.67
C VAL A 62 -2.10 -6.61 14.55
N ASN A 63 -3.00 -6.34 15.49
CA ASN A 63 -4.40 -6.65 15.32
C ASN A 63 -5.04 -5.59 14.43
N PHE A 64 -5.15 -5.87 13.12
CA PHE A 64 -5.70 -4.94 12.14
C PHE A 64 -7.15 -4.52 12.42
N PHE A 65 -7.92 -5.33 13.16
CA PHE A 65 -9.29 -5.00 13.57
C PHE A 65 -9.37 -4.22 14.88
N SER A 66 -8.23 -3.77 15.40
CA SER A 66 -8.14 -2.86 16.54
C SER A 66 -7.50 -1.55 16.09
N ALA A 67 -8.31 -0.48 16.02
CA ALA A 67 -7.83 0.86 15.71
C ALA A 67 -6.68 1.29 16.65
N LEU A 68 -6.74 0.92 17.92
CA LEU A 68 -5.66 1.15 18.88
C LEU A 68 -4.38 0.39 18.50
N SER A 69 -4.48 -0.89 18.11
CA SER A 69 -3.32 -1.67 17.69
C SER A 69 -2.67 -1.11 16.44
N VAL A 70 -3.46 -0.69 15.44
CA VAL A 70 -2.94 -0.07 14.22
C VAL A 70 -2.31 1.30 14.54
N GLY A 71 -2.98 2.12 15.35
CA GLY A 71 -2.45 3.42 15.79
C GLY A 71 -1.11 3.28 16.51
N ASN A 72 -1.01 2.34 17.45
CA ASN A 72 0.23 2.06 18.20
C ASN A 72 1.38 1.62 17.29
N PHE A 73 1.09 0.85 16.24
CA PHE A 73 2.09 0.45 15.26
C PHE A 73 2.70 1.68 14.56
N PHE A 74 1.86 2.58 14.03
CA PHE A 74 2.36 3.78 13.35
C PHE A 74 3.01 4.78 14.30
N GLU A 75 2.53 4.87 15.54
CA GLU A 75 3.16 5.68 16.58
C GLU A 75 4.57 5.17 16.94
N GLY A 76 4.75 3.85 17.01
CA GLY A 76 6.08 3.25 17.21
C GLY A 76 7.07 3.62 16.10
N LEU A 77 6.59 3.77 14.87
CA LEU A 77 7.43 4.19 13.73
C LEU A 77 7.81 5.67 13.79
N SER A 78 6.92 6.54 14.28
CA SER A 78 7.21 7.98 14.39
C SER A 78 8.10 8.33 15.59
N GLN A 79 8.18 7.44 16.58
CA GLN A 79 8.94 7.66 17.83
C GLN A 79 10.34 7.02 17.85
N MET A 80 10.86 6.54 16.71
CA MET A 80 12.20 5.95 16.65
C MET A 80 13.29 6.96 17.03
N LYS A 81 14.11 6.61 18.04
CA LYS A 81 15.18 7.46 18.57
C LYS A 81 16.45 6.65 18.79
N VAL A 82 17.60 7.25 18.49
CA VAL A 82 18.93 6.74 18.81
C VAL A 82 19.80 7.85 19.41
N PRO A 83 20.92 7.54 20.08
CA PRO A 83 21.89 8.56 20.46
C PRO A 83 22.31 9.36 19.21
N GLY A 84 21.97 10.64 19.15
CA GLY A 84 22.16 11.49 17.97
C GLY A 84 20.89 12.17 17.43
N GLY A 85 19.69 11.70 17.84
CA GLY A 85 18.43 12.37 17.51
C GLY A 85 17.31 11.43 17.06
N PRO A 86 16.20 11.98 16.52
CA PRO A 86 15.15 11.18 15.92
C PRO A 86 15.65 10.46 14.66
N LEU A 87 15.05 9.30 14.39
CA LEU A 87 15.18 8.58 13.12
C LEU A 87 13.83 8.57 12.41
N PHE A 88 13.86 8.82 11.11
CA PHE A 88 12.70 8.86 10.25
C PHE A 88 12.72 7.68 9.30
N LEU A 89 11.57 7.06 9.09
CA LEU A 89 11.44 5.90 8.22
C LEU A 89 11.58 6.30 6.74
N LYS A 90 12.58 5.75 6.06
CA LYS A 90 12.76 5.88 4.60
C LYS A 90 12.11 4.74 3.82
N SER A 91 11.96 3.57 4.45
CA SER A 91 11.23 2.46 3.84
C SER A 91 9.78 2.82 3.57
N ILE A 92 9.35 2.69 2.32
CA ILE A 92 7.94 2.84 1.97
C ILE A 92 7.14 1.72 2.64
N ILE A 93 6.05 2.07 3.31
CA ILE A 93 5.09 1.09 3.83
C ILE A 93 4.10 0.75 2.72
N LYS A 94 3.86 -0.54 2.48
CA LYS A 94 2.98 -1.02 1.42
C LYS A 94 1.78 -1.75 2.02
N SER A 95 0.57 -1.42 1.59
CA SER A 95 -0.67 -2.05 2.04
C SER A 95 -1.70 -2.27 0.91
N HIS A 96 -2.55 -3.28 1.07
CA HIS A 96 -3.74 -3.55 0.28
C HIS A 96 -5.04 -3.46 1.09
N HIS A 97 -4.98 -3.07 2.36
CA HIS A 97 -6.14 -2.95 3.21
C HIS A 97 -7.10 -1.83 2.77
N SER A 98 -8.41 -2.03 2.99
CA SER A 98 -9.40 -0.95 2.85
C SER A 98 -9.11 0.19 3.84
N HIS A 99 -9.67 1.36 3.54
CA HIS A 99 -9.47 2.55 4.38
C HIS A 99 -9.90 2.35 5.84
N ASP A 100 -10.90 1.50 6.12
CA ASP A 100 -11.40 1.23 7.47
C ASP A 100 -10.28 0.75 8.42
N PHE A 101 -9.34 -0.06 7.93
CA PHE A 101 -8.20 -0.53 8.73
C PHE A 101 -7.20 0.57 9.07
N LEU A 102 -7.22 1.67 8.32
CA LEU A 102 -6.25 2.74 8.36
C LEU A 102 -6.85 4.06 8.89
N GLU A 103 -8.05 4.02 9.46
CA GLU A 103 -8.65 5.16 10.18
C GLU A 103 -7.67 5.86 11.14
N PRO A 104 -6.86 5.14 11.95
CA PRO A 104 -5.92 5.78 12.87
C PRO A 104 -4.82 6.63 12.22
N VAL A 105 -4.58 6.47 10.90
CA VAL A 105 -3.58 7.27 10.18
C VAL A 105 -4.17 8.43 9.39
N LEU A 106 -5.49 8.53 9.29
CA LEU A 106 -6.15 9.59 8.53
C LEU A 106 -6.05 10.93 9.28
N GLY A 107 -5.69 11.99 8.57
CA GLY A 107 -5.47 13.33 9.15
C GLY A 107 -4.15 13.51 9.90
N ARG A 108 -3.34 12.46 10.08
CA ARG A 108 -2.02 12.55 10.71
C ARG A 108 -1.04 13.37 9.87
N SER A 109 -0.42 14.38 10.46
CA SER A 109 0.49 15.31 9.77
C SER A 109 1.88 14.72 9.52
N ASP A 110 2.28 13.72 10.32
CA ASP A 110 3.53 12.97 10.25
C ASP A 110 3.49 11.80 9.25
N ILE A 111 2.33 11.52 8.66
CA ILE A 111 2.12 10.45 7.69
C ILE A 111 1.62 11.04 6.37
N ARG A 112 2.02 10.42 5.26
CA ARG A 112 1.45 10.64 3.93
C ARG A 112 0.95 9.31 3.37
N VAL A 113 -0.27 9.31 2.87
CA VAL A 113 -0.90 8.13 2.29
C VAL A 113 -1.15 8.39 0.80
N LEU A 114 -0.57 7.54 -0.04
CA LEU A 114 -0.79 7.54 -1.48
C LEU A 114 -1.64 6.32 -1.84
N TYR A 115 -2.85 6.54 -2.32
CA TYR A 115 -3.72 5.47 -2.79
C TYR A 115 -3.68 5.38 -4.32
N VAL A 116 -3.11 4.31 -4.89
CA VAL A 116 -3.15 4.10 -6.35
C VAL A 116 -4.32 3.21 -6.76
N HIS A 117 -5.10 3.70 -7.71
CA HIS A 117 -6.24 2.98 -8.31
C HIS A 117 -6.02 2.77 -9.81
N ARG A 118 -6.70 1.76 -10.35
CA ARG A 118 -6.65 1.39 -11.76
C ARG A 118 -8.05 1.05 -12.25
N ASP A 119 -8.27 1.20 -13.55
CA ASP A 119 -9.50 0.77 -14.22
C ASP A 119 -9.92 -0.65 -13.78
N PRO A 120 -11.22 -0.88 -13.50
CA PRO A 120 -11.69 -2.16 -12.98
C PRO A 120 -11.46 -3.34 -13.93
N VAL A 121 -11.61 -3.14 -15.24
CA VAL A 121 -11.45 -4.23 -16.23
C VAL A 121 -9.99 -4.71 -16.22
N ASP A 122 -9.07 -3.76 -16.33
CA ASP A 122 -7.63 -3.99 -16.24
C ASP A 122 -7.22 -4.65 -14.92
N THR A 123 -7.82 -4.20 -13.81
CA THR A 123 -7.56 -4.73 -12.47
C THR A 123 -8.01 -6.19 -12.38
N MET A 124 -9.22 -6.51 -12.84
CA MET A 124 -9.77 -7.87 -12.80
C MET A 124 -8.98 -8.83 -13.70
N VAL A 125 -8.59 -8.40 -14.91
CA VAL A 125 -7.72 -9.20 -15.79
C VAL A 125 -6.37 -9.49 -15.13
N SER A 126 -5.76 -8.48 -14.50
CA SER A 126 -4.48 -8.66 -13.80
C SER A 126 -4.61 -9.55 -12.56
N LEU A 127 -5.70 -9.42 -11.80
CA LEU A 127 -5.98 -10.23 -10.61
C LEU A 127 -6.24 -11.68 -11.00
N TRP A 128 -7.03 -11.92 -12.05
CA TRP A 128 -7.26 -13.25 -12.60
C TRP A 128 -5.94 -13.95 -12.95
N ARG A 129 -5.04 -13.28 -13.69
CA ARG A 129 -3.71 -13.83 -14.01
C ARG A 129 -2.88 -14.09 -12.75
N PHE A 130 -2.95 -13.20 -11.76
CA PHE A 130 -2.21 -13.34 -10.51
C PHE A 130 -2.66 -14.56 -9.71
N LEU A 131 -3.96 -14.82 -9.62
CA LEU A 131 -4.52 -15.95 -8.88
C LEU A 131 -4.08 -17.31 -9.45
N HIS A 132 -3.82 -17.40 -10.76
CA HIS A 132 -3.36 -18.62 -11.42
C HIS A 132 -1.85 -18.90 -11.24
N ARG A 133 -1.10 -18.01 -10.59
CA ARG A 133 0.34 -18.20 -10.35
C ARG A 133 0.65 -18.94 -9.05
N TRP A 134 -0.34 -19.11 -8.18
CA TRP A 134 -0.14 -19.69 -6.86
C TRP A 134 -0.56 -21.16 -6.82
N ASP A 135 0.21 -21.94 -6.07
CA ASP A 135 -0.06 -23.34 -5.72
C ASP A 135 -0.91 -23.48 -4.44
N TRP A 136 -1.23 -22.35 -3.78
CA TRP A 136 -2.19 -22.28 -2.68
C TRP A 136 -3.45 -21.49 -3.04
N HIS A 137 -4.46 -21.57 -2.16
CA HIS A 137 -5.73 -20.89 -2.33
C HIS A 137 -5.67 -19.41 -1.93
N GLU A 138 -5.06 -18.59 -2.78
CA GLU A 138 -5.08 -17.12 -2.61
C GLU A 138 -6.50 -16.56 -2.84
N GLY A 139 -7.22 -17.11 -3.81
CA GLY A 139 -8.61 -16.80 -4.17
C GLY A 139 -9.11 -17.73 -5.29
N PRO A 140 -10.31 -17.50 -5.86
CA PRO A 140 -10.90 -18.43 -6.82
C PRO A 140 -10.20 -18.37 -8.19
N GLN A 141 -9.75 -19.53 -8.68
CA GLN A 141 -9.20 -19.70 -10.02
C GLN A 141 -10.33 -20.05 -11.00
N THR A 142 -10.95 -19.00 -11.57
CA THR A 142 -12.04 -19.13 -12.56
C THR A 142 -11.51 -19.20 -13.99
N ASN A 143 -12.34 -19.61 -14.95
CA ASN A 143 -11.89 -19.75 -16.34
C ASN A 143 -11.68 -18.40 -17.04
N THR A 144 -12.40 -17.36 -16.60
CA THR A 144 -12.31 -16.02 -17.21
C THR A 144 -12.28 -14.90 -16.17
N PRO A 145 -11.70 -13.73 -16.49
CA PRO A 145 -11.77 -12.55 -15.63
C PRO A 145 -13.19 -12.07 -15.32
N LEU A 146 -14.13 -12.28 -16.25
CA LEU A 146 -15.53 -11.91 -16.04
C LEU A 146 -16.22 -12.83 -15.02
N GLU A 147 -15.92 -14.13 -15.06
CA GLU A 147 -16.36 -15.06 -14.03
C GLU A 147 -15.80 -14.64 -12.67
N LEU A 148 -14.49 -14.36 -12.57
CA LEU A 148 -13.87 -13.87 -11.33
C LEU A 148 -14.61 -12.64 -10.79
N ALA A 149 -14.86 -11.63 -11.63
CA ALA A 149 -15.50 -10.38 -11.23
C ALA A 149 -16.87 -10.58 -10.56
N ARG A 150 -17.59 -11.66 -10.93
CA ARG A 150 -18.92 -12.02 -10.40
C ARG A 150 -18.88 -13.00 -9.23
N ARG A 151 -17.72 -13.58 -8.90
CA ARG A 151 -17.58 -14.49 -7.76
C ARG A 151 -17.58 -13.73 -6.45
N VAL A 152 -18.06 -14.39 -5.41
CA VAL A 152 -17.88 -13.94 -4.02
C VAL A 152 -16.38 -13.97 -3.68
N PRO A 153 -15.84 -12.92 -3.02
CA PRO A 153 -14.47 -12.93 -2.51
C PRO A 153 -14.24 -14.06 -1.50
N GLU A 154 -13.20 -14.86 -1.74
CA GLU A 154 -12.81 -16.00 -0.89
C GLU A 154 -11.29 -16.16 -0.86
N GLY A 155 -10.82 -17.09 -0.04
CA GLY A 155 -9.40 -17.38 0.15
C GLY A 155 -8.65 -16.29 0.91
N ARG A 156 -7.32 -16.28 0.79
CA ARG A 156 -6.46 -15.37 1.55
C ARG A 156 -6.74 -13.90 1.23
N LEU A 157 -7.20 -13.54 0.03
CA LEU A 157 -7.48 -12.15 -0.38
C LEU A 157 -8.50 -11.44 0.52
N VAL A 158 -9.35 -12.19 1.25
CA VAL A 158 -10.34 -11.57 2.14
C VAL A 158 -9.74 -10.83 3.32
N ARG A 159 -8.45 -11.06 3.65
CA ARG A 159 -7.73 -10.38 4.74
C ARG A 159 -7.73 -8.85 4.62
N TYR A 160 -7.89 -8.33 3.41
CA TYR A 160 -7.88 -6.90 3.13
C TYR A 160 -9.28 -6.25 3.19
N GLN A 161 -10.32 -7.05 3.45
CA GLN A 161 -11.70 -6.60 3.51
C GLN A 161 -12.13 -6.41 4.95
N PHE A 162 -12.49 -5.18 5.31
CA PHE A 162 -13.10 -4.91 6.61
C PHE A 162 -14.57 -5.35 6.64
N ARG A 163 -15.25 -5.25 5.49
CA ARG A 163 -16.63 -5.66 5.27
C ARG A 163 -16.68 -6.64 4.11
N SER A 164 -17.59 -7.61 4.18
CA SER A 164 -17.81 -8.51 3.05
C SER A 164 -18.41 -7.76 1.86
N ALA A 165 -18.02 -8.17 0.66
CA ALA A 165 -18.60 -7.72 -0.58
C ALA A 165 -19.26 -8.91 -1.30
N PRO A 166 -20.38 -8.69 -2.02
CA PRO A 166 -21.08 -9.78 -2.70
C PRO A 166 -20.32 -10.31 -3.91
N THR A 167 -19.50 -9.48 -4.57
CA THR A 167 -18.65 -9.91 -5.68
C THR A 167 -17.25 -9.29 -5.62
N PHE A 168 -16.28 -9.82 -6.38
CA PHE A 168 -14.98 -9.19 -6.57
C PHE A 168 -15.08 -7.79 -7.18
N PHE A 169 -16.04 -7.56 -8.08
CA PHE A 169 -16.27 -6.23 -8.63
C PHE A 169 -16.76 -5.26 -7.56
N ASP A 170 -17.72 -5.68 -6.72
CA ASP A 170 -18.20 -4.87 -5.60
C ASP A 170 -17.10 -4.60 -4.58
N ARG A 171 -16.26 -5.61 -4.29
CA ARG A 171 -15.07 -5.47 -3.43
C ARG A 171 -14.15 -4.38 -3.95
N TRP A 172 -13.82 -4.41 -5.24
CA TRP A 172 -12.98 -3.38 -5.86
C TRP A 172 -13.66 -2.01 -5.79
N ALA A 173 -14.95 -1.92 -6.12
CA ALA A 173 -15.69 -0.66 -6.15
C ALA A 173 -15.75 -0.02 -4.77
N GLN A 174 -16.06 -0.79 -3.72
CA GLN A 174 -16.07 -0.37 -2.32
C GLN A 174 -14.68 0.08 -1.86
N HIS A 175 -13.64 -0.66 -2.25
CA HIS A 175 -12.27 -0.32 -1.88
C HIS A 175 -11.82 1.00 -2.51
N VAL A 176 -12.06 1.21 -3.80
CA VAL A 176 -11.68 2.43 -4.52
C VAL A 176 -12.52 3.62 -4.05
N SER A 177 -13.83 3.45 -3.91
CA SER A 177 -14.72 4.55 -3.49
C SER A 177 -14.42 5.02 -2.07
N GLY A 178 -14.18 4.09 -1.13
CA GLY A 178 -13.82 4.42 0.25
C GLY A 178 -12.52 5.24 0.34
N TRP A 179 -11.47 4.81 -0.37
CA TRP A 179 -10.22 5.57 -0.40
C TRP A 179 -10.35 6.93 -1.09
N ARG A 180 -11.15 7.05 -2.15
CA ARG A 180 -11.43 8.34 -2.81
C ARG A 180 -12.21 9.28 -1.89
N GLN A 181 -13.17 8.77 -1.13
CA GLN A 181 -13.91 9.55 -0.15
C GLN A 181 -12.99 10.08 0.94
N VAL A 182 -12.13 9.22 1.49
CA VAL A 182 -11.12 9.62 2.49
C VAL A 182 -10.15 10.65 1.95
N ALA A 183 -9.67 10.50 0.71
CA ALA A 183 -8.79 11.49 0.08
C ALA A 183 -9.44 12.86 -0.09
N ALA A 184 -10.77 12.93 -0.26
CA ALA A 184 -11.51 14.19 -0.31
C ALA A 184 -11.68 14.84 1.08
N GLN A 185 -11.48 14.09 2.17
CA GLN A 185 -11.71 14.53 3.55
C GLN A 185 -10.42 14.80 4.33
N HIS A 186 -9.28 14.26 3.87
CA HIS A 186 -8.02 14.30 4.61
C HIS A 186 -6.85 14.76 3.73
N GLU A 187 -6.22 15.89 4.11
CA GLU A 187 -5.08 16.47 3.37
C GLU A 187 -3.82 15.58 3.34
N ASN A 188 -3.74 14.58 4.22
CA ASN A 188 -2.63 13.65 4.25
C ASN A 188 -2.83 12.42 3.35
N VAL A 189 -3.91 12.37 2.56
CA VAL A 189 -4.22 11.29 1.62
C VAL A 189 -4.35 11.84 0.20
N MET A 190 -3.67 11.22 -0.76
CA MET A 190 -3.77 11.57 -2.18
C MET A 190 -4.07 10.31 -3.01
N CYS A 191 -5.07 10.40 -3.89
CA CYS A 191 -5.33 9.37 -4.89
C CYS A 191 -4.45 9.58 -6.13
N VAL A 192 -3.94 8.48 -6.67
CA VAL A 192 -3.13 8.45 -7.88
C VAL A 192 -3.77 7.49 -8.88
N SER A 193 -4.00 7.95 -10.10
CA SER A 193 -4.51 7.12 -11.19
C SER A 193 -3.35 6.39 -11.87
N TYR A 194 -3.46 5.06 -11.98
CA TYR A 194 -2.49 4.25 -12.74
C TYR A 194 -2.45 4.65 -14.22
N ALA A 195 -3.59 5.03 -14.80
CA ALA A 195 -3.66 5.46 -16.19
C ALA A 195 -2.87 6.76 -16.39
N ASP A 196 -3.01 7.71 -15.46
CA ASP A 196 -2.31 9.00 -15.54
C ASP A 196 -0.82 8.83 -15.28
N LEU A 197 -0.42 7.95 -14.35
CA LEU A 197 0.99 7.56 -14.18
C LEU A 197 1.59 7.01 -15.48
N CYS A 198 0.80 6.30 -16.28
CA CYS A 198 1.27 5.76 -17.55
C CYS A 198 1.38 6.84 -18.64
N ALA A 199 0.35 7.69 -18.77
CA ALA A 199 0.18 8.66 -19.86
C ALA A 199 0.92 9.99 -19.62
N ALA A 200 0.94 10.49 -18.39
CA ALA A 200 1.48 11.78 -17.98
C ALA A 200 2.48 11.62 -16.82
N TYR A 201 3.42 10.68 -16.96
CA TYR A 201 4.30 10.23 -15.88
C TYR A 201 4.99 11.37 -15.11
N THR A 202 5.66 12.28 -15.83
CA THR A 202 6.43 13.37 -15.21
C THR A 202 5.53 14.28 -14.38
N GLU A 203 4.38 14.69 -14.93
CA GLU A 203 3.41 15.54 -14.23
C GLU A 203 2.89 14.87 -12.96
N GLN A 204 2.49 13.60 -13.08
CA GLN A 204 1.95 12.84 -11.95
C GLN A 204 2.98 12.62 -10.84
N ILE A 205 4.23 12.30 -11.19
CA ILE A 205 5.28 12.13 -10.18
C ILE A 205 5.70 13.47 -9.57
N CYS A 206 5.74 14.56 -10.32
CA CYS A 206 5.95 15.89 -9.74
C CYS A 206 4.87 16.22 -8.68
N ALA A 207 3.59 15.93 -8.98
CA ALA A 207 2.51 16.12 -8.02
C ALA A 207 2.65 15.24 -6.77
N VAL A 208 3.03 13.96 -6.94
CA VAL A 208 3.30 13.04 -5.83
C VAL A 208 4.46 13.53 -4.97
N LEU A 209 5.57 13.97 -5.57
CA LEU A 209 6.74 14.50 -4.86
C LEU A 209 6.38 15.75 -4.05
N ALA A 210 5.64 16.69 -4.66
CA ALA A 210 5.15 17.87 -3.98
C ALA A 210 4.28 17.51 -2.76
N PHE A 211 3.36 16.55 -2.92
CA PHE A 211 2.48 16.09 -1.85
C PHE A 211 3.23 15.47 -0.66
N ILE A 212 4.30 14.71 -0.92
CA ILE A 212 5.16 14.13 0.12
C ILE A 212 6.25 15.08 0.63
N GLY A 213 6.26 16.34 0.15
CA GLY A 213 7.20 17.38 0.58
C GLY A 213 8.63 17.16 0.08
N GLN A 214 8.79 16.61 -1.12
CA GLN A 214 10.09 16.36 -1.75
C GLN A 214 10.25 17.24 -3.00
N PRO A 215 11.48 17.70 -3.30
CA PRO A 215 11.75 18.47 -4.51
C PRO A 215 11.60 17.59 -5.76
N ALA A 216 11.32 18.21 -6.91
CA ALA A 216 11.18 17.52 -8.21
C ALA A 216 12.17 18.06 -9.27
N PRO A 217 13.50 17.94 -9.07
CA PRO A 217 14.46 18.58 -9.97
C PRO A 217 14.55 17.90 -11.35
N ALA A 218 14.47 16.57 -11.39
CA ALA A 218 14.41 15.78 -12.63
C ALA A 218 13.74 14.43 -12.32
N VAL A 219 12.72 14.07 -13.10
CA VAL A 219 11.94 12.85 -12.86
C VAL A 219 12.44 11.72 -13.78
N VAL A 220 12.73 10.57 -13.19
CA VAL A 220 13.16 9.34 -13.87
C VAL A 220 12.07 8.28 -13.77
N ARG A 221 11.70 7.70 -14.92
CA ARG A 221 10.71 6.62 -14.98
C ARG A 221 11.36 5.26 -14.70
N PRO A 222 10.84 4.45 -13.77
CA PRO A 222 11.36 3.11 -13.56
C PRO A 222 11.14 2.25 -14.81
N PRO A 223 12.04 1.30 -15.09
CA PRO A 223 11.85 0.37 -16.20
C PRO A 223 10.55 -0.42 -16.01
N PRO A 224 9.90 -0.86 -17.10
CA PRO A 224 8.81 -1.82 -17.01
C PRO A 224 9.29 -3.05 -16.24
N ARG A 225 8.45 -3.59 -15.34
CA ARG A 225 8.74 -4.91 -14.77
C ARG A 225 8.61 -5.96 -15.86
N GLU A 226 9.62 -6.79 -16.01
CA GLU A 226 9.51 -8.06 -16.74
C GLU A 226 8.38 -8.88 -16.09
N SER A 227 7.43 -9.34 -16.91
CA SER A 227 6.10 -9.84 -16.50
C SER A 227 6.06 -11.30 -16.11
#